data_AF-A0A1B6DLB4-F1
#
_entry.id   AF-A0A1B6DLB4-F1
#
_cell.length_a   1.000
_cell.length_b   1.000
_cell.length_c   1.000
_cell.angle_alpha   90.00
_cell.angle_beta   90.00
_cell.angle_gamma   90.00
#
_symmetry.space_group_name_H-M   'P 1'
#
loop_
_entity.id
_entity.type
_entity.pdbx_description
1 polymer ?
#
loop_
_entity_poly.entity_id
_entity_poly.type
_entity_poly.pdbx_seq_one_letter_code
_entity_poly.pdbx_strand_id
1 'polypeptide(L)'
;MKIGDFGKQNVYLCGLIHQASIQQRRPRDGSKGNKKTMNLFHVHKGNTIVRVCKQYFLKTFLVSDGRVTRIINKIRNGQSPGDDMRGKHLTGQKITSEQKKTVSGFPKSLL
;
A
#
# COMPACT_ATOMS: atom_id res chain seq x y z
N MET A 1 2.31 -7.65 -20.22
CA MET A 1 2.16 -7.46 -18.77
C MET A 1 2.50 -8.78 -18.07
N LYS A 2 3.63 -8.88 -17.35
CA LYS A 2 3.94 -10.09 -16.56
C LYS A 2 2.95 -10.18 -15.40
N ILE A 3 2.04 -11.17 -15.46
CA ILE A 3 0.89 -11.29 -14.55
C ILE A 3 1.29 -11.49 -13.07
N GLY A 4 2.51 -11.97 -12.81
CA GLY A 4 3.01 -12.33 -11.48
C GLY A 4 3.70 -11.23 -10.66
N ASP A 5 3.72 -9.98 -11.14
CA ASP A 5 4.35 -8.88 -10.40
C ASP A 5 3.41 -8.34 -9.30
N PHE A 6 3.73 -8.63 -8.04
CA PHE A 6 2.92 -8.25 -6.87
C PHE A 6 2.73 -6.73 -6.74
N GLY A 7 3.76 -5.95 -7.07
CA GLY A 7 3.71 -4.49 -6.99
C GLY A 7 2.75 -3.92 -8.02
N LYS A 8 2.88 -4.36 -9.28
CA LYS A 8 1.99 -3.94 -10.37
C LYS A 8 0.54 -4.38 -10.14
N GLN A 9 0.32 -5.57 -9.58
CA GLN A 9 -1.02 -6.00 -9.18
C GLN A 9 -1.63 -5.05 -8.15
N ASN A 10 -0.88 -4.62 -7.14
CA ASN A 10 -1.40 -3.69 -6.13
C ASN A 10 -1.72 -2.31 -6.70
N VAL A 11 -0.89 -1.82 -7.63
CA VAL A 11 -1.14 -0.55 -8.35
C VAL A 11 -2.42 -0.67 -9.18
N TYR A 12 -2.62 -1.78 -9.87
CA TYR A 12 -3.85 -2.03 -10.63
C TYR A 12 -5.09 -2.08 -9.73
N LEU A 13 -5.05 -2.87 -8.65
CA LEU A 13 -6.14 -2.96 -7.68
C LEU A 13 -6.46 -1.61 -7.04
N CYS A 14 -5.44 -0.81 -6.75
CA CYS A 14 -5.58 0.55 -6.26
C CYS A 14 -6.39 1.41 -7.24
N GLY A 15 -6.10 1.36 -8.54
CA GLY A 15 -6.81 2.14 -9.55
C GLY A 15 -8.32 1.83 -9.63
N LEU A 16 -8.73 0.64 -9.18
CA LEU A 16 -10.14 0.23 -9.14
C LEU A 16 -10.87 0.63 -7.85
N ILE A 17 -10.17 1.22 -6.88
CA ILE A 17 -10.71 1.59 -5.57
C ILE A 17 -10.73 3.12 -5.45
N HIS A 18 -11.92 3.67 -5.28
CA HIS A 18 -12.11 5.11 -5.04
C HIS A 18 -12.47 5.39 -3.59
N GLN A 19 -11.77 6.34 -2.96
CA GLN A 19 -12.17 6.87 -1.66
C GLN A 19 -13.17 8.01 -1.84
N ALA A 20 -14.36 7.87 -1.26
CA ALA A 20 -15.41 8.88 -1.28
C ALA A 20 -15.73 9.37 0.13
N SER A 21 -16.26 10.59 0.25
CA SER A 21 -16.81 11.10 1.52
C SER A 21 -18.06 10.32 1.94
N ILE A 22 -18.33 10.31 3.24
CA ILE A 22 -19.54 9.67 3.75
C ILE A 22 -20.72 10.61 3.59
N GLN A 23 -21.71 10.18 2.81
CA GLN A 23 -22.93 10.94 2.56
C GLN A 23 -23.97 10.79 3.67
N GLN A 24 -24.06 9.60 4.27
CA GLN A 24 -25.03 9.29 5.32
C GLN A 24 -24.38 8.52 6.47
N ARG A 25 -24.77 8.86 7.69
CA ARG A 25 -24.25 8.25 8.93
C ARG A 25 -25.39 7.66 9.73
N ARG A 26 -25.23 6.43 10.20
CA ARG A 26 -26.10 5.87 11.24
C ARG A 26 -25.83 6.62 12.56
N PRO A 27 -26.86 6.98 13.35
CA PRO A 27 -26.66 7.44 14.72
C PRO A 27 -25.79 6.46 15.52
N ARG A 28 -24.89 6.99 16.34
CA ARG A 28 -23.98 6.22 17.20
C ARG A 28 -24.00 6.77 18.62
N ASP A 29 -23.67 5.91 19.57
CA ASP A 29 -23.51 6.16 21.00
C ASP A 29 -22.26 6.99 21.37
N GLY A 30 -21.45 7.42 20.39
CA GLY A 30 -20.22 8.19 20.62
C GLY A 30 -18.99 7.36 20.98
N SER A 31 -19.11 6.02 21.11
CA SER A 31 -18.00 5.13 21.52
C SER A 31 -16.80 5.11 20.55
N LYS A 32 -17.01 5.51 19.28
CA LYS A 32 -15.98 5.49 18.23
C LYS A 32 -16.02 6.75 17.39
N GLY A 33 -14.82 7.19 17.00
CA GLY A 33 -14.63 8.28 16.06
C GLY A 33 -15.44 8.13 14.77
N ASN A 34 -15.86 9.29 14.25
CA ASN A 34 -16.61 9.39 13.02
C ASN A 34 -15.77 8.93 11.82
N LYS A 35 -16.25 7.91 11.09
CA LYS A 35 -15.62 7.48 9.83
C LYS A 35 -15.62 8.68 8.87
N LYS A 36 -14.50 8.96 8.19
CA LYS A 36 -14.38 10.12 7.29
C LYS A 36 -14.59 9.76 5.83
N THR A 37 -14.14 8.58 5.42
CA THR A 37 -14.15 8.11 4.03
C THR A 37 -14.77 6.73 3.91
N MET A 38 -15.35 6.40 2.76
CA MET A 38 -15.71 5.05 2.34
C MET A 38 -14.92 4.63 1.10
N ASN A 39 -14.76 3.33 0.91
CA ASN A 39 -14.08 2.77 -0.25
C ASN A 39 -15.14 2.22 -1.22
N LEU A 40 -15.11 2.69 -2.46
CA LEU A 40 -15.95 2.25 -3.56
C LEU A 40 -15.12 1.34 -4.47
N PHE A 41 -15.60 0.12 -4.69
CA PHE A 41 -14.91 -0.91 -5.48
C PHE A 41 -15.48 -0.96 -6.89
N HIS A 42 -14.62 -1.07 -7.89
CA HIS A 42 -15.02 -1.15 -9.28
C HIS A 42 -14.34 -2.33 -9.99
N VAL A 43 -14.97 -2.79 -11.07
CA VAL A 43 -14.40 -3.79 -11.98
C VAL A 43 -14.67 -3.38 -13.42
N HIS A 44 -13.78 -3.77 -14.32
CA HIS A 44 -14.02 -3.62 -15.76
C HIS A 44 -14.96 -4.73 -16.23
N LYS A 45 -16.01 -4.34 -16.98
CA LYS A 45 -16.91 -5.24 -17.71
C LYS A 45 -16.90 -4.78 -19.18
N GLY A 46 -16.04 -5.41 -19.97
CA GLY A 46 -15.73 -4.94 -21.33
C GLY A 46 -15.19 -3.51 -21.30
N ASN A 47 -15.85 -2.61 -22.03
CA ASN A 47 -15.47 -1.19 -22.11
C ASN A 47 -16.06 -0.31 -20.99
N THR A 48 -16.76 -0.91 -20.02
CA THR A 48 -17.42 -0.16 -18.93
C THR A 48 -16.77 -0.45 -17.58
N ILE A 49 -16.84 0.52 -16.68
CA ILE A 49 -16.42 0.37 -15.29
C ILE A 49 -17.68 0.30 -14.43
N VAL A 50 -17.84 -0.80 -13.69
CA VAL A 50 -19.04 -1.05 -12.88
C VAL A 50 -18.68 -1.07 -11.41
N ARG A 51 -19.46 -0.36 -10.59
CA ARG A 51 -19.33 -0.38 -9.14
C ARG A 51 -19.87 -1.70 -8.58
N VAL A 52 -19.09 -2.33 -7.69
CA VAL A 52 -19.42 -3.61 -7.07
C VAL A 52 -19.28 -3.56 -5.55
N CYS A 53 -19.82 -4.57 -4.88
CA CYS A 53 -19.58 -4.74 -3.45
C CYS A 53 -18.16 -5.26 -3.20
N LYS A 54 -17.67 -5.05 -1.96
CA LYS A 54 -16.35 -5.51 -1.53
C LYS A 54 -16.16 -7.01 -1.71
N GLN A 55 -17.16 -7.82 -1.34
CA GLN A 55 -17.06 -9.28 -1.40
C GLN A 55 -16.88 -9.78 -2.84
N TYR A 56 -17.63 -9.21 -3.78
CA TYR A 56 -17.48 -9.52 -5.20
C TYR A 56 -16.05 -9.18 -5.67
N PHE A 57 -15.59 -7.95 -5.41
CA PHE A 57 -14.24 -7.50 -5.77
C PHE A 57 -13.14 -8.44 -5.26
N LEU A 58 -13.19 -8.83 -3.98
CA LEU A 58 -12.20 -9.73 -3.39
C LEU A 58 -12.19 -11.11 -4.05
N LYS A 59 -13.38 -11.66 -4.36
CA LYS A 59 -13.51 -12.95 -5.04
C LYS A 59 -13.06 -12.89 -6.50
N THR A 60 -13.40 -11.82 -7.22
CA THR A 60 -13.00 -11.61 -8.63
C THR A 60 -11.49 -11.59 -8.79
N PHE A 61 -10.77 -10.90 -7.89
CA PHE A 61 -9.31 -10.79 -7.97
C PHE A 61 -8.56 -11.81 -7.11
N LEU A 62 -9.27 -12.71 -6.42
CA LEU A 62 -8.69 -13.70 -5.51
C LEU A 62 -7.71 -13.09 -4.50
N VAL A 63 -8.10 -11.96 -3.90
CA VAL A 63 -7.28 -11.23 -2.93
C VAL A 63 -7.93 -11.19 -1.56
N SER A 64 -7.09 -11.23 -0.52
CA SER A 64 -7.56 -11.09 0.84
C SER A 64 -7.90 -9.64 1.18
N ASP A 65 -8.83 -9.46 2.13
CA ASP A 65 -9.19 -8.14 2.64
C ASP A 65 -7.98 -7.40 3.25
N GLY A 66 -7.13 -8.12 3.97
CA GLY A 66 -5.91 -7.56 4.56
C GLY A 66 -4.93 -7.02 3.50
N ARG A 67 -4.89 -7.62 2.30
CA ARG A 67 -4.09 -7.08 1.18
C ARG A 67 -4.66 -5.74 0.71
N VAL A 68 -5.97 -5.69 0.44
CA VAL A 68 -6.66 -4.47 0.00
C VAL A 68 -6.56 -3.36 1.04
N THR A 69 -6.74 -3.68 2.33
CA THR A 69 -6.62 -2.71 3.42
C THR A 69 -5.21 -2.11 3.50
N ARG A 70 -4.15 -2.92 3.31
CA ARG A 70 -2.77 -2.42 3.25
C ARG A 70 -2.52 -1.50 2.06
N ILE A 71 -3.03 -1.85 0.87
CA ILE A 71 -2.96 -0.99 -0.32
C ILE A 71 -3.59 0.37 -0.01
N ILE A 72 -4.80 0.36 0.56
CA ILE A 72 -5.54 1.57 0.91
C ILE A 72 -4.81 2.43 1.96
N ASN A 73 -4.23 1.80 2.98
CA ASN A 73 -3.47 2.51 4.01
C ASN A 73 -2.20 3.15 3.47
N LYS A 74 -1.50 2.50 2.53
CA LYS A 74 -0.33 3.11 1.88
C LYS A 74 -0.69 4.40 1.18
N ILE A 75 -1.76 4.39 0.38
CA ILE A 75 -2.24 5.58 -0.33
C ILE A 75 -2.59 6.70 0.65
N ARG A 76 -3.28 6.36 1.76
CA ARG A 76 -3.60 7.34 2.81
C ARG A 76 -2.34 7.95 3.47
N ASN A 77 -1.26 7.17 3.54
CA ASN A 77 0.01 7.61 4.08
C ASN A 77 0.93 8.25 3.01
N GLY A 78 0.43 8.51 1.79
CA GLY A 78 1.22 9.08 0.70
C GLY A 78 2.27 8.13 0.10
N GLN A 79 2.16 6.83 0.38
CA GLN A 79 3.08 5.80 -0.10
C GLN A 79 2.56 5.11 -1.37
N SER A 80 3.46 4.64 -2.23
CA SER A 80 3.07 3.87 -3.41
C SER A 80 2.49 2.50 -2.99
N PRO A 81 1.34 2.09 -3.54
CA PRO A 81 0.70 0.82 -3.19
C PRO A 81 1.54 -0.39 -3.63
N GLY A 82 2.41 -0.22 -4.64
CA GLY A 82 3.30 -1.24 -5.17
C GLY A 82 4.54 -1.52 -4.31
N ASP A 83 4.93 -0.58 -3.45
CA ASP A 83 6.22 -0.65 -2.77
C ASP A 83 6.23 -1.73 -1.68
N ASP A 84 7.14 -2.70 -1.74
CA ASP A 84 7.36 -3.58 -0.60
C ASP A 84 8.36 -2.92 0.37
N MET A 85 7.88 -2.64 1.59
CA MET A 85 8.67 -2.04 2.67
C MET A 85 9.08 -3.06 3.73
N ARG A 86 8.72 -4.34 3.56
CA ARG A 86 9.15 -5.41 4.47
C ARG A 86 10.67 -5.55 4.42
N GLY A 87 11.28 -5.80 5.57
CA GLY A 87 12.74 -5.98 5.69
C GLY A 87 13.57 -4.71 5.46
N LYS A 88 12.96 -3.56 5.17
CA LYS A 88 13.64 -2.27 4.97
C LYS A 88 13.74 -1.46 6.27
N HIS A 89 13.85 -2.13 7.42
CA HIS A 89 14.10 -1.44 8.68
C HIS A 89 15.51 -0.83 8.68
N LEU A 90 15.65 0.35 9.27
CA LEU A 90 16.96 0.90 9.59
C LEU A 90 17.65 -0.11 10.52
N THR A 91 18.72 -0.71 10.02
CA THR A 91 19.56 -1.63 10.79
C THR A 91 20.50 -0.76 11.59
N GLY A 92 20.36 -0.74 12.93
CA GLY A 92 21.10 0.16 13.81
C GLY A 92 22.63 0.00 13.79
N GLN A 93 23.15 -1.01 13.09
CA GLN A 93 24.58 -1.33 13.00
C GLN A 93 25.19 -1.09 11.61
N LYS A 94 24.48 -0.44 10.67
CA LYS A 94 25.08 -0.12 9.36
C LYS A 94 26.04 1.06 9.49
N ILE A 95 27.31 0.80 9.17
CA ILE A 95 28.37 1.80 9.02
C ILE A 95 27.85 2.93 8.13
N THR A 96 27.83 4.16 8.67
CA THR A 96 27.35 5.33 7.93
C THR A 96 28.24 5.60 6.72
N SER A 97 27.72 6.30 5.71
CA SER A 97 28.51 6.73 4.54
C SER A 97 29.76 7.52 4.93
N GLU A 98 29.70 8.25 6.05
CA GLU A 98 30.83 8.96 6.64
C GLU A 98 31.88 7.98 7.19
N GLN A 99 31.47 6.99 7.99
CA GLN A 99 32.38 5.98 8.53
C GLN A 99 33.03 5.12 7.43
N LYS A 100 32.37 4.92 6.28
CA LYS A 100 32.96 4.22 5.13
C LYS A 100 34.13 4.99 4.51
N LYS A 101 34.06 6.32 4.45
CA LYS A 101 35.14 7.16 3.90
C LYS A 101 36.40 7.09 4.78
N THR A 102 36.23 7.01 6.10
CA THR A 102 37.33 6.90 7.06
C THR A 102 38.13 5.61 6.88
N VAL A 103 37.46 4.48 6.63
CA VAL A 103 38.14 3.18 6.41
C VAL A 103 38.90 3.16 5.08
N SER A 104 38.38 3.79 4.02
CA SER A 104 39.07 3.84 2.72
C SER A 104 40.32 4.73 2.68
N GLY A 105 40.53 5.58 3.69
CA GLY A 105 41.67 6.49 3.78
C GLY A 105 42.86 5.94 4.59
N PHE A 106 42.76 4.75 5.19
CA PHE A 106 43.88 4.16 5.93
C PHE A 106 44.98 3.66 4.96
N PRO A 107 46.23 4.16 5.08
CA PRO A 107 47.33 3.65 4.27
C PRO A 107 47.62 2.20 4.66
N LYS A 108 47.70 1.31 3.66
CA LYS A 108 47.99 -0.12 3.82
C LYS A 108 49.44 -0.42 4.28
N SER A 109 50.20 0.57 4.70
CA SER A 109 51.65 0.48 4.93
C SER A 109 52.04 0.14 6.38
N LEU A 110 51.14 -0.41 7.19
CA LEU A 110 51.38 -0.75 8.61
C LEU A 110 50.95 -2.19 8.98
N LEU A 111 50.83 -3.07 7.99
CA LEU A 111 50.86 -4.54 8.17
C LEU A 111 52.02 -5.08 7.35
#